data_AF-A0A6G3WJN9-F1
#
_entry.id   AF-A0A6G3WJN9-F1
#
_cell.length_a   1.000
_cell.length_b   1.000
_cell.length_c   1.000
_cell.angle_alpha   90.00
_cell.angle_beta   90.00
_cell.angle_gamma   90.00
#
_symmetry.space_group_name_H-M   'P 1'
#
loop_
_entity.id
_entity.type
_entity.pdbx_description
1 polymer ?
#
loop_
_entity_poly.entity_id
_entity_poly.type
_entity_poly.pdbx_seq_one_letter_code
_entity_poly.pdbx_strand_id
1 'polypeptide(L)'
;MVHERAGHPAQPADLVDVARLVTAYYALHPDPAEPAQRVAFGTSGHRGSAFAAAFNEDHIAATTQAICDYRARQGTDGPLFLGADTHALSEPARVTALEV
;
A
#
# COMPACT_ATOMS: atom_id res chain seq x y z
N MET A 1 2.70 -13.71 -25.79
CA MET A 1 2.52 -12.76 -26.92
C MET A 1 2.58 -11.35 -26.38
N VAL A 2 3.20 -10.44 -27.12
CA VAL A 2 3.25 -9.02 -26.73
C VAL A 2 1.90 -8.38 -27.08
N HIS A 3 1.40 -7.51 -26.21
CA HIS A 3 0.13 -6.81 -26.41
C HIS A 3 0.19 -5.91 -27.65
N GLU A 4 -0.88 -5.85 -28.45
CA GLU A 4 -0.91 -5.11 -29.72
C GLU A 4 -0.56 -3.62 -29.56
N ARG A 5 -0.91 -3.02 -28.41
CA ARG A 5 -0.62 -1.62 -28.09
C ARG A 5 0.68 -1.39 -27.30
N ALA A 6 1.58 -2.37 -27.21
CA ALA A 6 2.85 -2.19 -26.50
C ALA A 6 3.69 -1.06 -27.14
N GLY A 7 4.17 -0.13 -26.31
CA GLY A 7 4.95 1.04 -26.76
C GLY A 7 4.13 2.22 -27.29
N HIS A 8 2.79 2.11 -27.34
CA HIS A 8 1.92 3.22 -27.70
C HIS A 8 1.51 4.05 -26.47
N PRO A 9 1.18 5.35 -26.64
CA PRO A 9 0.64 6.17 -25.55
C PRO A 9 -0.62 5.55 -24.93
N ALA A 10 -0.78 5.71 -23.62
CA ALA A 10 -1.99 5.29 -22.91
C ALA A 10 -3.22 6.05 -23.43
N GLN A 11 -4.33 5.34 -23.54
CA GLN A 11 -5.63 5.90 -23.89
C GLN A 11 -6.39 6.27 -22.62
N PRO A 12 -7.39 7.16 -22.69
CA PRO A 12 -8.21 7.50 -21.53
C PRO A 12 -8.84 6.29 -20.82
N ALA A 13 -9.19 5.24 -21.58
CA ALA A 13 -9.75 4.00 -21.03
C ALA A 13 -8.73 3.13 -20.24
N ASP A 14 -7.43 3.40 -20.39
CA ASP A 14 -6.37 2.71 -19.64
C ASP A 14 -6.13 3.34 -18.25
N LEU A 15 -6.67 4.54 -18.02
CA LEU A 15 -6.37 5.33 -16.83
C LEU A 15 -7.26 4.90 -15.64
N VAL A 16 -6.66 4.89 -14.45
CA VAL A 16 -7.38 4.62 -13.20
C VAL A 16 -8.13 5.86 -12.71
N ASP A 17 -9.30 5.65 -12.12
CA ASP A 17 -9.95 6.67 -11.30
C ASP A 17 -9.23 6.78 -9.94
N VAL A 18 -8.36 7.78 -9.83
CA VAL A 18 -7.53 8.02 -8.64
C VAL A 18 -8.38 8.31 -7.40
N ALA A 19 -9.45 9.11 -7.54
CA ALA A 19 -10.29 9.47 -6.40
C ALA A 19 -10.98 8.22 -5.85
N ARG A 20 -11.54 7.39 -6.73
CA ARG A 20 -12.15 6.12 -6.34
C ARG A 20 -11.14 5.15 -5.71
N LEU A 21 -9.91 5.11 -6.23
CA LEU A 21 -8.83 4.27 -5.68
C LEU A 21 -8.47 4.69 -4.24
N VAL A 22 -8.33 5.99 -4.00
CA VAL A 22 -8.06 6.54 -2.66
C VAL A 22 -9.27 6.34 -1.74
N THR A 23 -10.50 6.51 -2.23
CA THR A 23 -11.69 6.17 -1.42
C THR A 23 -11.70 4.70 -1.03
N ALA A 24 -11.35 3.78 -1.94
CA ALA A 24 -11.29 2.36 -1.62
C ALA A 24 -10.25 2.04 -0.54
N TYR A 25 -9.14 2.79 -0.47
CA TYR A 25 -8.10 2.60 0.55
C TYR A 25 -8.65 2.72 1.97
N TYR A 26 -9.54 3.69 2.19
CA TYR A 26 -10.18 3.96 3.49
C TYR A 26 -11.49 3.20 3.69
N ALA A 27 -12.27 2.99 2.63
CA ALA A 27 -13.62 2.43 2.74
C ALA A 27 -13.66 0.89 2.74
N LEU A 28 -12.64 0.23 2.19
CA LEU A 28 -12.55 -1.23 2.15
C LEU A 28 -11.56 -1.71 3.20
N HIS A 29 -11.96 -2.76 3.92
CA HIS A 29 -11.14 -3.45 4.92
C HIS A 29 -10.84 -4.88 4.45
N PRO A 30 -9.61 -5.40 4.62
CA PRO A 30 -9.28 -6.78 4.29
C PRO A 30 -10.04 -7.77 5.16
N ASP A 31 -10.51 -8.85 4.54
CA ASP A 31 -10.96 -10.05 5.23
C ASP A 31 -9.76 -10.96 5.54
N PRO A 32 -9.39 -11.15 6.82
CA PRO A 32 -8.28 -12.02 7.19
C PRO A 32 -8.53 -13.50 6.85
N ALA A 33 -9.78 -13.92 6.60
CA ALA A 33 -10.06 -15.27 6.13
C ALA A 33 -9.59 -15.48 4.69
N GLU A 34 -9.52 -14.44 3.87
CA GLU A 34 -9.07 -14.48 2.46
C GLU A 34 -7.54 -14.29 2.36
N PRO A 35 -6.76 -15.32 1.99
CA PRO A 35 -5.31 -15.20 1.92
C PRO A 35 -4.79 -14.09 1.00
N ALA A 36 -5.52 -13.77 -0.08
CA ALA A 36 -5.11 -12.72 -1.01
C ALA A 36 -5.19 -11.29 -0.42
N GLN A 37 -5.94 -11.11 0.67
CA GLN A 37 -6.14 -9.83 1.35
C GLN A 37 -5.27 -9.69 2.61
N ARG A 38 -4.39 -10.67 2.88
CA ARG A 38 -3.49 -10.60 4.05
C ARG A 38 -2.24 -9.80 3.73
N VAL A 39 -1.62 -9.27 4.78
CA VAL A 39 -0.26 -8.71 4.67
C VAL A 39 0.70 -9.81 4.20
N ALA A 40 1.38 -9.52 3.09
CA ALA A 40 2.48 -10.32 2.55
C ALA A 40 3.73 -9.45 2.46
N PHE A 41 4.52 -9.41 3.54
CA PHE A 41 5.70 -8.55 3.66
C PHE A 41 6.98 -9.32 3.29
N GLY A 42 7.38 -9.25 2.02
CA GLY A 42 8.54 -9.97 1.48
C GLY A 42 9.82 -9.12 1.39
N THR A 43 10.75 -9.53 0.52
CA THR A 43 12.01 -8.82 0.27
C THR A 43 11.82 -7.38 -0.22
N SER A 44 10.67 -7.07 -0.85
CA SER A 44 10.30 -5.74 -1.32
C SER A 44 9.11 -5.14 -0.54
N GLY A 45 8.94 -5.56 0.71
CA GLY A 45 7.81 -5.16 1.55
C GLY A 45 6.49 -5.79 1.11
N HIS A 46 5.39 -5.15 1.48
CA HIS A 46 4.04 -5.52 1.08
C HIS A 46 3.55 -4.65 -0.08
N ARG A 47 2.83 -5.26 -1.03
CA ARG A 47 2.27 -4.61 -2.21
C ARG A 47 0.87 -5.14 -2.47
N GLY A 48 0.03 -4.30 -3.05
CA GLY A 48 -1.31 -4.66 -3.48
C GLY A 48 -2.04 -3.46 -4.05
N SER A 49 -3.36 -3.55 -4.11
CA SER A 49 -4.24 -2.46 -4.55
C SER A 49 -5.43 -2.38 -3.61
N ALA A 50 -5.85 -1.15 -3.30
CA ALA A 50 -7.04 -0.89 -2.49
C ALA A 50 -8.31 -1.51 -3.10
N PHE A 51 -8.41 -1.59 -4.43
CA PHE A 51 -9.55 -2.23 -5.10
C PHE A 51 -9.65 -3.73 -4.87
N ALA A 52 -8.54 -4.38 -4.53
CA ALA A 52 -8.50 -5.80 -4.21
C ALA A 52 -8.57 -6.06 -2.70
N ALA A 53 -8.81 -5.02 -1.89
CA ALA A 53 -8.68 -5.07 -0.43
C ALA A 53 -7.32 -5.64 0.02
N ALA A 54 -6.26 -5.35 -0.73
CA ALA A 54 -4.91 -5.90 -0.50
C ALA A 54 -3.85 -4.80 -0.29
N PHE A 55 -4.26 -3.53 -0.18
CA PHE A 55 -3.42 -2.39 0.18
C PHE A 55 -4.33 -1.24 0.64
N ASN A 56 -4.73 -1.32 1.90
CA ASN A 56 -5.74 -0.47 2.55
C ASN A 56 -5.21 0.01 3.89
N GLU A 57 -5.90 0.95 4.54
CA GLU A 57 -5.48 1.55 5.81
C GLU A 57 -5.02 0.52 6.85
N ASP A 58 -5.81 -0.54 7.06
CA ASP A 58 -5.51 -1.62 8.01
C ASP A 58 -4.16 -2.31 7.76
N HIS A 59 -3.80 -2.51 6.48
CA HIS A 59 -2.53 -3.15 6.11
C HIS A 59 -1.35 -2.28 6.51
N ILE A 60 -1.47 -0.97 6.27
CA ILE A 60 -0.41 -0.01 6.55
C ILE A 60 -0.31 0.19 8.06
N ALA A 61 -1.42 0.35 8.76
CA ALA A 61 -1.44 0.48 10.21
C ALA A 61 -0.79 -0.74 10.88
N ALA A 62 -1.21 -1.95 10.51
CA ALA A 62 -0.64 -3.19 11.06
C ALA A 62 0.85 -3.35 10.74
N THR A 63 1.26 -3.03 9.50
CA THR A 63 2.66 -3.15 9.09
C THR A 63 3.54 -2.12 9.80
N THR A 64 3.09 -0.88 9.93
CA THR A 64 3.81 0.18 10.64
C THR A 64 3.96 -0.17 12.11
N GLN A 65 2.90 -0.62 12.78
CA GLN A 65 2.98 -1.03 14.18
C GLN A 65 3.98 -2.19 14.36
N ALA A 66 3.96 -3.18 13.47
CA ALA A 66 4.91 -4.29 13.52
C ALA A 66 6.37 -3.82 13.37
N ILE A 67 6.63 -2.82 12.54
CA ILE A 67 7.96 -2.20 12.37
C ILE A 67 8.36 -1.42 13.64
N CYS A 68 7.44 -0.63 14.22
CA CYS A 68 7.67 0.08 15.48
C CYS A 68 8.05 -0.89 16.61
N ASP A 69 7.27 -1.96 16.79
CA ASP A 69 7.51 -3.01 17.79
C ASP A 69 8.84 -3.73 17.55
N TYR A 70 9.19 -3.98 16.29
CA TYR A 70 10.46 -4.59 15.94
C TYR A 70 11.64 -3.66 16.27
N ARG A 71 11.59 -2.39 15.86
CA ARG A 71 12.62 -1.38 16.15
C ARG A 71 12.84 -1.23 17.65
N ALA A 72 11.76 -1.16 18.43
CA ALA A 72 11.83 -1.09 19.89
C ALA A 72 12.54 -2.31 20.49
N ARG A 73 12.18 -3.53 20.06
CA ARG A 73 12.84 -4.77 20.50
C ARG A 73 14.32 -4.85 20.11
N GLN A 74 14.70 -4.22 19.00
CA GLN A 74 16.10 -4.13 18.55
C GLN A 74 16.86 -2.96 19.20
N GLY A 75 16.23 -2.15 20.06
CA GLY A 75 16.86 -0.99 20.67
C GLY A 75 17.19 0.13 19.67
N THR A 76 16.44 0.23 18.57
CA THR A 76 16.62 1.30 17.57
C THR A 76 15.75 2.51 17.94
N ASP A 77 16.34 3.50 18.59
CA ASP A 77 15.66 4.66 19.20
C ASP A 77 15.85 6.00 18.46
N GLY A 78 16.72 6.04 17.45
CA GLY A 78 16.92 7.21 16.60
C GLY A 78 15.70 7.55 15.70
N PRO A 79 15.78 8.68 14.98
CA PRO A 79 14.71 9.09 14.06
C PRO A 79 14.54 8.09 12.90
N LEU A 80 13.31 8.03 12.37
CA LEU A 80 12.98 7.27 11.17
C LEU A 80 12.81 8.22 9.99
N PHE A 81 13.51 7.95 8.89
CA PHE A 81 13.30 8.66 7.63
C PHE A 81 12.20 7.96 6.84
N LEU A 82 11.08 8.65 6.61
CA LEU A 82 9.96 8.15 5.83
C LEU A 82 9.94 8.81 4.45
N GLY A 83 9.94 7.99 3.41
CA GLY A 83 9.82 8.43 2.01
C GLY A 83 8.65 7.77 1.31
N ALA A 84 8.10 8.45 0.31
CA ALA A 84 7.02 7.96 -0.54
C ALA A 84 7.31 8.29 -2.01
N ASP A 85 6.86 7.44 -2.93
CA ASP A 85 6.91 7.71 -4.36
C ASP A 85 5.63 8.41 -4.86
N THR A 86 5.45 8.50 -6.17
CA THR A 86 4.35 9.23 -6.81
C THR A 86 3.09 8.40 -7.07
N HIS A 87 2.99 7.15 -6.61
CA HIS A 87 1.75 6.39 -6.76
C HIS A 87 0.62 6.98 -5.91
N ALA A 88 -0.62 6.89 -6.41
CA ALA A 88 -1.79 7.45 -5.74
C ALA A 88 -1.99 6.94 -4.30
N LEU A 89 -1.67 5.66 -4.05
CA LEU A 89 -1.81 5.04 -2.72
C LEU A 89 -0.62 5.32 -1.79
N SER A 90 0.48 5.91 -2.28
CA SER A 90 1.66 6.21 -1.47
C SER A 90 1.40 7.35 -0.50
N GLU A 91 0.61 8.35 -0.89
CA GLU A 91 0.25 9.46 -0.01
C GLU A 91 -0.63 9.04 1.18
N PRO A 92 -1.78 8.36 1.00
CA PRO A 92 -2.58 7.90 2.14
C PRO A 92 -1.81 6.90 3.02
N ALA A 93 -1.01 6.00 2.43
CA ALA A 93 -0.14 5.10 3.20
C ALA A 93 0.91 5.85 4.04
N ARG A 94 1.50 6.92 3.50
CA ARG A 94 2.44 7.77 4.24
C ARG A 94 1.76 8.45 5.43
N VAL A 95 0.53 8.92 5.26
CA VAL A 95 -0.26 9.52 6.36
C VAL A 95 -0.53 8.49 7.46
N THR A 96 -1.10 7.33 7.12
CA THR A 96 -1.35 6.26 8.10
C THR A 96 -0.07 5.83 8.82
N ALA A 97 1.06 5.74 8.12
CA ALA A 97 2.34 5.40 8.74
C ALA A 97 2.90 6.47 9.69
N LEU A 98 2.48 7.75 9.55
CA LEU A 98 2.87 8.82 10.47
C LEU A 98 1.97 8.88 11.72
N GLU A 99 0.74 8.35 11.64
CA GLU A 99 -0.24 8.37 12.73
C GLU A 99 -0.05 7.23 13.74
N VAL A 100 0.61 6.15 13.33
CA VAL A 100 0.96 4.97 14.16
C VAL A 100 2.26 5.21 14.92
#